data_AF-A0A364MX45-F1
#
_entry.id   AF-A0A364MX45-F1
#
_cell.length_a   1.000
_cell.length_b   1.000
_cell.length_c   1.000
_cell.angle_alpha   90.00
_cell.angle_beta   90.00
_cell.angle_gamma   90.00
#
_symmetry.space_group_name_H-M   'P 1'
#
loop_
_entity.id
_entity.type
_entity.pdbx_description
1 polymer ?
#
loop_
_entity_poly.entity_id
_entity_poly.type
_entity_poly.pdbx_seq_one_letter_code
_entity_poly.pdbx_strand_id
1 'polypeptide(L)'
;MFVTASRKHHRRLRSLGAAKTFGYRDPGTVSTIQAVGCHIPFILDCIGSKNGSIAPIAEIVKKGTQVAVLLPLIVRNLSESGNTIYEMDVSKAAAWEGGVGARGVRTHSYPKDGAVMPQKRRIVERVTLLERTQKAMNMLRSKEASMERLVWKDRLSIAKHLNLALRASTKRRQPESLAESGSLDLT
;
A
#
# COMPACT_ATOMS: atom_id res chain seq x y z
N MET A 1 -6.70 18.42 -7.02
CA MET A 1 -6.17 17.15 -7.60
C MET A 1 -7.27 16.41 -8.35
N PHE A 2 -6.97 15.93 -9.56
CA PHE A 2 -7.84 15.07 -10.36
C PHE A 2 -7.42 13.61 -10.21
N VAL A 3 -8.38 12.69 -10.12
CA VAL A 3 -8.10 11.27 -9.86
C VAL A 3 -8.90 10.36 -10.77
N THR A 4 -8.26 9.35 -11.35
CA THR A 4 -8.92 8.26 -12.06
C THR A 4 -9.04 7.03 -11.15
N ALA A 5 -10.23 6.44 -11.06
CA ALA A 5 -10.48 5.25 -10.25
C ALA A 5 -11.80 4.57 -10.65
N SER A 6 -12.06 3.35 -10.18
CA SER A 6 -13.39 2.73 -10.35
C SER A 6 -14.46 3.57 -9.66
N ARG A 7 -15.64 3.72 -10.30
CA ARG A 7 -16.76 4.55 -9.81
C ARG A 7 -17.13 4.28 -8.34
N LYS A 8 -17.09 3.02 -7.91
CA LYS A 8 -17.37 2.61 -6.51
C LYS A 8 -16.49 3.30 -5.46
N HIS A 9 -15.35 3.88 -5.85
CA HIS A 9 -14.42 4.56 -4.93
C HIS A 9 -14.48 6.09 -5.00
N HIS A 10 -15.24 6.66 -5.92
CA HIS A 10 -15.27 8.10 -6.15
C HIS A 10 -15.65 8.90 -4.90
N ARG A 11 -16.67 8.45 -4.15
CA ARG A 11 -17.07 9.10 -2.89
C ARG A 11 -15.93 9.14 -1.87
N ARG A 12 -15.23 8.01 -1.70
CA ARG A 12 -14.09 7.92 -0.76
C ARG A 12 -12.94 8.81 -1.20
N LEU A 13 -12.60 8.82 -2.49
CA LEU A 13 -11.50 9.65 -3.01
C LEU A 13 -11.78 11.14 -2.84
N ARG A 14 -13.02 11.59 -3.02
CA ARG A 14 -13.40 12.97 -2.69
C ARG A 14 -13.22 13.29 -1.21
N SER A 15 -13.61 12.37 -0.30
CA SER A 15 -13.35 12.55 1.13
C SER A 15 -11.85 12.58 1.52
N LEU A 16 -10.97 12.15 0.61
CA LEU A 16 -9.51 12.18 0.78
C LEU A 16 -8.85 13.36 0.05
N GLY A 17 -9.63 14.31 -0.47
CA GLY A 17 -9.12 15.54 -1.10
C GLY A 17 -9.09 15.54 -2.63
N ALA A 18 -9.65 14.53 -3.31
CA ALA A 18 -9.83 14.61 -4.76
C ALA A 18 -10.87 15.69 -5.11
N ALA A 19 -10.48 16.66 -5.94
CA ALA A 19 -11.36 17.73 -6.41
C ALA A 19 -12.35 17.21 -7.46
N LYS A 20 -11.87 16.33 -8.36
CA LYS A 20 -12.69 15.66 -9.37
C LYS A 20 -12.23 14.22 -9.56
N THR A 21 -13.19 13.33 -9.79
CA THR A 21 -12.95 11.89 -9.97
C THR A 21 -13.51 11.42 -11.30
N PHE A 22 -12.75 10.61 -12.02
CA PHE A 22 -13.11 10.04 -13.33
C PHE A 22 -13.11 8.52 -13.27
N GLY A 23 -14.04 7.87 -13.96
CA GLY A 23 -14.06 6.41 -14.09
C GLY A 23 -13.08 5.97 -15.17
N TYR A 24 -11.98 5.28 -14.85
CA TYR A 24 -11.00 4.90 -15.89
C TYR A 24 -11.53 3.92 -16.96
N ARG A 25 -12.71 3.33 -16.75
CA ARG A 25 -13.41 2.48 -17.73
C ARG A 25 -14.51 3.22 -18.48
N ASP A 26 -14.75 4.48 -18.14
CA ASP A 26 -15.83 5.24 -18.74
C ASP A 26 -15.41 5.61 -20.17
N PRO A 27 -16.29 5.41 -21.17
CA PRO A 27 -16.02 5.87 -22.53
C PRO A 27 -15.69 7.37 -22.54
N GLY A 28 -14.68 7.77 -23.32
CA GLY A 28 -14.30 9.18 -23.45
C GLY A 28 -13.63 9.79 -22.21
N THR A 29 -13.14 8.98 -21.26
CA THR A 29 -12.43 9.49 -20.07
C THR A 29 -11.25 10.40 -20.43
N VAL A 30 -10.44 10.02 -21.42
CA VAL A 30 -9.31 10.82 -21.91
C VAL A 30 -9.80 12.20 -22.37
N SER A 31 -10.78 12.26 -23.25
CA SER A 31 -11.36 13.51 -23.75
C SER A 31 -11.97 14.36 -22.63
N THR A 32 -12.62 13.71 -21.66
CA THR A 32 -13.20 14.40 -20.50
C THR A 32 -12.11 15.01 -19.61
N ILE A 33 -10.97 14.33 -19.44
CA ILE A 33 -9.84 14.87 -18.66
C ILE A 33 -9.21 16.04 -19.42
N GLN A 34 -9.00 15.92 -20.73
CA GLN A 34 -8.47 16.99 -21.58
C GLN A 34 -9.36 18.25 -21.55
N ALA A 35 -10.68 18.08 -21.46
CA ALA A 35 -11.63 19.21 -21.40
C ALA A 35 -11.62 19.96 -20.06
N VAL A 36 -11.07 19.39 -18.98
CA VAL A 36 -11.14 19.97 -17.62
C VAL A 36 -10.04 21.00 -17.35
N GLY A 37 -9.01 21.07 -18.20
CA GLY A 37 -8.00 22.12 -18.13
C GLY A 37 -7.13 22.16 -19.36
N CYS A 38 -6.67 23.35 -19.74
CA CYS A 38 -5.81 23.55 -20.91
C CYS A 38 -4.45 22.84 -20.80
N HIS A 39 -3.94 22.64 -19.58
CA HIS A 39 -2.66 21.96 -19.34
C HIS A 39 -2.62 21.31 -17.95
N ILE A 40 -2.22 20.04 -17.88
CA ILE A 40 -1.98 19.32 -16.62
C ILE A 40 -0.46 19.23 -16.42
N PRO A 41 0.15 20.05 -15.55
CA PRO A 41 1.61 20.11 -15.45
C PRO A 41 2.24 18.89 -14.76
N PHE A 42 1.49 18.20 -13.91
CA PHE A 42 1.99 17.09 -13.11
C PHE A 42 1.01 15.90 -13.13
N ILE A 43 1.54 14.70 -13.41
CA ILE A 43 0.80 13.45 -13.37
C ILE A 43 1.56 12.43 -12.53
N LEU A 44 0.85 11.74 -11.64
CA LEU A 44 1.35 10.60 -10.87
C LEU A 44 0.56 9.34 -11.28
N ASP A 45 1.21 8.40 -11.95
CA ASP A 45 0.66 7.08 -12.25
C ASP A 45 1.04 6.08 -11.17
N CYS A 46 0.06 5.70 -10.36
CA CYS A 46 0.21 4.72 -9.28
C CYS A 46 0.02 3.26 -9.72
N ILE A 47 -0.29 3.02 -11.00
CA ILE A 47 -0.56 1.68 -11.55
C ILE A 47 0.62 1.19 -12.40
N GLY A 48 1.22 2.07 -13.19
CA GLY A 48 2.36 1.75 -14.05
C GLY A 48 2.02 0.72 -15.14
N SER A 49 0.77 0.64 -15.60
CA SER A 49 0.38 -0.31 -16.65
C SER A 49 0.55 0.31 -18.02
N LYS A 50 1.32 -0.35 -18.90
CA LYS A 50 1.59 0.12 -20.27
C LYS A 50 0.31 0.51 -21.01
N ASN A 51 -0.65 -0.42 -21.09
CA ASN A 51 -1.90 -0.20 -21.82
C ASN A 51 -3.02 0.34 -20.93
N GLY A 52 -2.99 0.05 -19.62
CA GLY A 52 -4.07 0.42 -18.71
C GLY A 52 -4.01 1.84 -18.17
N SER A 53 -2.83 2.46 -18.14
CA SER A 53 -2.64 3.81 -17.61
C SER A 53 -1.72 4.66 -18.48
N ILE A 54 -0.55 4.14 -18.86
CA ILE A 54 0.50 4.92 -19.52
C ILE A 54 0.09 5.37 -20.92
N ALA A 55 -0.49 4.47 -21.73
CA ALA A 55 -0.97 4.83 -23.07
C ALA A 55 -2.05 5.94 -23.03
N PRO A 56 -3.13 5.84 -22.23
CA PRO A 56 -4.07 6.94 -22.05
C PRO A 56 -3.44 8.23 -21.52
N ILE A 57 -2.44 8.14 -20.63
CA ILE A 57 -1.72 9.32 -20.14
C ILE A 57 -0.96 10.00 -21.28
N ALA A 58 -0.30 9.23 -22.16
CA ALA A 58 0.43 9.76 -23.31
C ALA A 58 -0.47 10.57 -24.26
N GLU A 59 -1.76 10.26 -24.35
CA GLU A 59 -2.75 11.04 -25.11
C GLU A 59 -3.14 12.37 -24.43
N ILE A 60 -3.04 12.44 -23.10
CA ILE A 60 -3.44 13.61 -22.30
C ILE A 60 -2.32 14.63 -22.18
N VAL A 61 -1.07 14.17 -22.03
CA VAL A 61 0.08 15.05 -21.75
C VAL A 61 0.42 15.95 -22.93
N LYS A 62 1.03 17.10 -22.61
CA LYS A 62 1.55 18.07 -23.58
C LYS A 62 2.98 18.47 -23.19
N LYS A 63 3.71 19.09 -24.11
CA LYS A 63 5.01 19.73 -23.81
C LYS A 63 5.00 20.46 -22.45
N GLY A 64 6.02 20.21 -21.63
CA GLY A 64 6.16 20.78 -20.28
C GLY A 64 5.59 19.90 -19.16
N THR A 65 4.72 18.94 -19.48
CA THR A 65 4.14 18.03 -18.48
C THR A 65 5.22 17.13 -17.86
N GLN A 66 5.19 16.97 -16.54
CA GLN A 66 6.01 16.00 -15.81
C GLN A 66 5.16 14.80 -15.40
N VAL A 67 5.63 13.60 -15.72
CA VAL A 67 4.95 12.33 -15.41
C VAL A 67 5.84 11.49 -14.51
N ALA A 68 5.35 11.18 -13.31
CA ALA A 68 5.96 10.23 -12.40
C ALA A 68 5.18 8.91 -12.44
N VAL A 69 5.86 7.79 -12.72
CA VAL A 69 5.25 6.47 -12.80
C VAL A 69 5.83 5.57 -11.72
N LEU A 70 4.97 4.97 -10.90
CA LEU A 70 5.39 3.99 -9.91
C LEU A 70 5.91 2.72 -10.60
N LEU A 71 7.14 2.34 -10.27
CA LEU A 71 7.79 1.14 -10.77
C LEU A 71 7.45 -0.10 -9.93
N PRO A 72 7.52 -1.31 -10.52
CA PRO A 72 7.84 -1.59 -11.92
C PRO A 72 6.66 -1.35 -12.88
N LEU A 73 6.95 -1.11 -14.16
CA LEU A 73 5.92 -1.00 -15.19
C LEU A 73 5.39 -2.37 -15.57
N ILE A 74 4.08 -2.50 -15.70
CA ILE A 74 3.42 -3.73 -16.15
C ILE A 74 3.24 -3.63 -17.67
N VAL A 75 4.12 -4.29 -18.42
CA VAL A 75 4.03 -4.40 -19.89
C VAL A 75 2.94 -5.39 -20.29
N ARG A 76 2.87 -6.51 -19.58
CA ARG A 76 1.86 -7.56 -19.78
C ARG A 76 1.46 -8.14 -18.43
N ASN A 77 0.16 -8.17 -18.15
CA ASN A 77 -0.38 -8.80 -16.94
C ASN A 77 -0.13 -10.33 -16.94
N LEU A 78 -0.23 -10.93 -15.76
CA LEU A 78 -0.28 -12.38 -15.61
C LEU A 78 -1.45 -12.96 -16.44
N SER A 79 -1.16 -13.98 -17.24
CA SER A 79 -2.16 -14.82 -17.90
C SER A 79 -2.09 -16.24 -17.30
N GLU A 80 -3.10 -17.07 -17.56
CA GLU A 80 -3.14 -18.46 -17.07
C GLU A 80 -1.89 -19.28 -17.48
N SER A 81 -1.29 -18.94 -18.62
CA SER A 81 -0.14 -19.63 -19.22
C SER A 81 1.19 -18.86 -19.16
N GLY A 82 1.27 -17.70 -18.51
CA GLY A 82 2.44 -16.83 -18.65
C GLY A 82 2.71 -15.86 -17.51
N ASN A 83 4.00 -15.59 -17.30
CA ASN A 83 4.46 -14.62 -16.31
C ASN A 83 4.12 -13.17 -16.70
N THR A 84 3.93 -12.32 -15.67
CA THR A 84 3.85 -10.87 -15.84
C THR A 84 5.19 -10.35 -16.36
N ILE A 85 5.16 -9.53 -17.41
CA ILE A 85 6.34 -8.90 -17.97
C ILE A 85 6.44 -7.49 -17.42
N TYR A 86 7.60 -7.18 -16.84
CA TYR A 86 7.89 -5.89 -16.26
C TYR A 86 8.93 -5.12 -17.08
N GLU A 87 8.85 -3.80 -17.03
CA GLU A 87 9.85 -2.87 -17.57
C GLU A 87 10.20 -1.85 -16.48
N MET A 88 11.43 -1.36 -16.49
CA MET A 88 11.93 -0.34 -15.56
C MET A 88 12.11 1.02 -16.23
N ASP A 89 12.27 1.05 -17.56
CA ASP A 89 12.45 2.25 -18.36
C ASP A 89 11.10 2.84 -18.83
N VAL A 90 10.69 3.93 -18.17
CA VAL A 90 9.45 4.65 -18.49
C VAL A 90 9.51 5.34 -19.87
N SER A 91 10.70 5.67 -20.36
CA SER A 91 10.84 6.34 -21.66
C SER A 91 10.39 5.43 -22.82
N LYS A 92 10.49 4.11 -22.64
CA LYS A 92 10.08 3.08 -23.62
C LYS A 92 8.61 2.67 -23.50
N ALA A 93 7.91 3.18 -22.49
CA ALA A 93 6.56 2.70 -22.17
C ALA A 93 5.49 3.27 -23.13
N ALA A 94 5.73 4.42 -23.74
CA ALA A 94 4.87 5.06 -24.73
C ALA A 94 5.67 5.98 -25.66
N ALA A 95 5.06 6.38 -26.78
CA ALA A 95 5.59 7.44 -27.63
C ALA A 95 5.27 8.80 -27.00
N TRP A 96 6.13 9.24 -26.09
CA TRP A 96 5.96 10.53 -25.40
C TRP A 96 6.13 11.70 -26.37
N GLU A 97 5.25 12.70 -26.28
CA GLU A 97 5.40 13.97 -27.01
C GLU A 97 6.71 14.68 -26.60
N GLY A 98 7.36 15.35 -27.56
CA GLY A 98 8.59 16.10 -27.31
C GLY A 98 8.44 17.14 -26.19
N GLY A 99 9.33 17.09 -25.19
CA GLY A 99 9.31 18.00 -24.04
C GLY A 99 8.41 17.54 -22.88
N VAL A 100 7.86 16.32 -22.92
CA VAL A 100 7.28 15.65 -21.74
C VAL A 100 8.39 15.02 -20.91
N GLY A 101 8.41 15.28 -19.60
CA GLY A 101 9.37 14.68 -18.67
C GLY A 101 8.80 13.46 -17.94
N ALA A 102 8.97 12.26 -18.50
CA ALA A 102 8.50 11.01 -17.88
C ALA A 102 9.62 10.30 -17.08
N ARG A 103 9.35 9.92 -15.81
CA ARG A 103 10.32 9.28 -14.90
C ARG A 103 9.70 8.17 -14.06
N GLY A 104 10.48 7.13 -13.79
CA GLY A 104 10.10 6.05 -12.88
C GLY A 104 10.43 6.37 -11.41
N VAL A 105 9.55 5.99 -10.49
CA VAL A 105 9.66 6.26 -9.04
C VAL A 105 9.42 4.97 -8.24
N ARG A 106 10.24 4.69 -7.22
CA ARG A 106 10.16 3.44 -6.42
C ARG A 106 9.64 3.62 -4.99
N THR A 107 9.69 4.82 -4.43
CA THR A 107 9.39 5.03 -3.00
C THR A 107 8.80 6.42 -2.74
N HIS A 108 7.86 6.51 -1.82
CA HIS A 108 7.40 7.77 -1.21
C HIS A 108 7.54 7.64 0.30
N SER A 109 8.20 8.60 0.95
CA SER A 109 8.25 8.70 2.41
C SER A 109 7.04 9.47 2.91
N TYR A 110 6.41 8.98 3.97
CA TYR A 110 5.27 9.67 4.60
C TYR A 110 5.75 10.56 5.75
N PRO A 111 5.18 11.77 5.90
CA PRO A 111 5.46 12.62 7.05
C PRO A 111 4.90 11.98 8.33
N LYS A 112 5.60 12.19 9.45
CA LYS A 112 5.27 11.61 10.77
C LYS A 112 4.29 12.46 11.60
N ASP A 113 3.87 13.59 11.07
CA ASP A 113 3.07 14.63 11.72
C ASP A 113 1.55 14.34 11.74
N GLY A 114 1.12 13.17 11.28
CA GLY A 114 -0.29 12.79 11.26
C GLY A 114 -1.12 13.44 10.14
N ALA A 115 -0.49 14.21 9.24
CA ALA A 115 -1.16 14.78 8.06
C ALA A 115 -1.68 13.70 7.09
N VAL A 116 -1.18 12.47 7.20
CA VAL A 116 -1.58 11.32 6.39
C VAL A 116 -2.31 10.29 7.24
N MET A 117 -3.57 10.00 6.87
CA MET A 117 -4.33 8.93 7.50
C MET A 117 -3.93 7.56 6.93
N PRO A 118 -3.80 6.52 7.77
CA PRO A 118 -3.65 5.16 7.29
C PRO A 118 -4.84 4.73 6.42
N GLN A 119 -4.55 4.04 5.31
CA GLN A 119 -5.58 3.42 4.49
C GLN A 119 -6.37 2.37 5.29
N LYS A 120 -7.64 2.14 4.91
CA LYS A 120 -8.48 1.07 5.49
C LYS A 120 -7.72 -0.25 5.51
N ARG A 121 -7.68 -0.92 6.66
CA ARG A 121 -6.97 -2.18 6.85
C ARG A 121 -7.95 -3.35 6.78
N ARG A 122 -7.60 -4.40 6.04
CA ARG A 122 -8.29 -5.69 6.08
C ARG A 122 -7.38 -6.70 6.76
N ILE A 123 -7.82 -7.21 7.92
CA ILE A 123 -7.06 -8.20 8.68
C ILE A 123 -7.24 -9.56 8.02
N VAL A 124 -6.13 -10.21 7.66
CA VAL A 124 -6.14 -11.56 7.07
C VAL A 124 -6.04 -12.59 8.18
N GLU A 125 -7.11 -13.33 8.40
CA GLU A 125 -7.21 -14.31 9.48
C GLU A 125 -7.03 -15.75 9.00
N ARG A 126 -6.10 -16.46 9.66
CA ARG A 126 -5.79 -17.89 9.58
C ARG A 126 -5.06 -18.34 10.85
N VAL A 127 -4.90 -19.66 11.03
CA VAL A 127 -4.31 -20.26 12.23
C VAL A 127 -2.83 -19.91 12.30
N THR A 128 -2.06 -20.26 11.27
CA THR A 128 -0.62 -20.06 11.24
C THR A 128 -0.22 -18.75 10.55
N LEU A 129 0.99 -18.25 10.82
CA LEU A 129 1.54 -17.08 10.13
C LEU A 129 1.69 -17.36 8.62
N LEU A 130 2.17 -18.56 8.27
CA LEU A 130 2.33 -18.99 6.89
C LEU A 130 1.00 -18.94 6.11
N GLU A 131 -0.07 -19.50 6.69
CA GLU A 131 -1.40 -19.46 6.06
C GLU A 131 -1.92 -18.03 5.87
N ARG A 132 -1.70 -17.14 6.84
CA ARG A 132 -2.09 -15.72 6.72
C ARG A 132 -1.34 -15.05 5.58
N THR A 133 -0.03 -15.23 5.51
CA THR A 133 0.82 -14.67 4.46
C THR A 133 0.43 -15.23 3.10
N GLN A 134 0.30 -16.56 2.95
CA GLN A 134 -0.07 -17.18 1.68
C GLN A 134 -1.44 -16.70 1.20
N LYS A 135 -2.43 -16.62 2.09
CA LYS A 135 -3.75 -16.07 1.76
C LYS A 135 -3.65 -14.61 1.31
N ALA A 136 -2.93 -13.77 2.05
CA ALA A 136 -2.74 -12.37 1.69
C ALA A 136 -2.09 -12.22 0.31
N MET A 137 -1.04 -13.00 0.02
CA MET A 137 -0.36 -12.99 -1.28
C MET A 137 -1.29 -13.45 -2.42
N ASN A 138 -2.11 -14.48 -2.19
CA ASN A 138 -3.08 -14.92 -3.18
C ASN A 138 -4.13 -13.83 -3.47
N MET A 139 -4.67 -13.18 -2.43
CA MET A 139 -5.62 -12.07 -2.58
C MET A 139 -5.03 -10.86 -3.33
N LEU A 140 -3.73 -10.58 -3.16
CA LEU A 140 -3.04 -9.55 -3.92
C LEU A 140 -2.90 -9.95 -5.39
N ARG A 141 -2.49 -11.19 -5.67
CA ARG A 141 -2.33 -11.71 -7.05
C ARG A 141 -3.65 -11.77 -7.81
N SER A 142 -4.73 -12.14 -7.14
CA SER A 142 -6.08 -12.16 -7.73
C SER A 142 -6.73 -10.77 -7.82
N LYS A 143 -6.05 -9.70 -7.38
CA LYS A 143 -6.55 -8.32 -7.36
C LYS A 143 -7.86 -8.16 -6.55
N GLU A 144 -8.05 -8.98 -5.52
CA GLU A 144 -9.24 -8.94 -4.66
C GLU A 144 -9.26 -7.70 -3.74
N ALA A 145 -8.09 -7.31 -3.24
CA ALA A 145 -7.96 -6.14 -2.38
C ALA A 145 -8.18 -4.84 -3.18
N SER A 146 -9.10 -4.00 -2.71
CA SER A 146 -9.51 -2.79 -3.43
C SER A 146 -9.71 -1.62 -2.47
N MET A 147 -8.90 -0.57 -2.59
CA MET A 147 -8.87 0.58 -1.66
C MET A 147 -8.64 0.17 -0.19
N GLU A 148 -7.91 -0.91 0.03
CA GLU A 148 -7.58 -1.42 1.35
C GLU A 148 -6.17 -2.00 1.40
N ARG A 149 -5.57 -2.01 2.60
CA ARG A 149 -4.29 -2.63 2.87
C ARG A 149 -4.51 -3.95 3.60
N LEU A 150 -4.01 -5.05 3.04
CA LEU A 150 -4.00 -6.33 3.74
C LEU A 150 -2.98 -6.27 4.88
N VAL A 151 -3.41 -6.68 6.08
CA VAL A 151 -2.58 -6.70 7.29
C VAL A 151 -2.78 -8.05 7.97
N TRP A 152 -1.73 -8.62 8.53
CA TRP A 152 -1.82 -9.79 9.40
C TRP A 152 -0.98 -9.55 10.65
N LYS A 153 -1.43 -10.11 11.77
CA LYS A 153 -0.70 -10.04 13.03
C LYS A 153 0.14 -11.30 13.20
N ASP A 154 1.33 -11.14 13.75
CA ASP A 154 2.05 -12.26 14.33
C ASP A 154 1.45 -12.58 15.71
N ARG A 155 0.93 -13.80 15.89
CA ARG A 155 0.35 -14.24 17.17
C ARG A 155 1.43 -14.56 18.21
N LEU A 156 2.68 -14.81 17.79
CA LEU A 156 3.80 -15.07 18.72
C LEU A 156 4.10 -13.87 19.62
N SER A 157 3.90 -12.64 19.13
CA SER A 157 4.04 -11.42 19.93
C SER A 157 3.15 -11.43 21.18
N ILE A 158 1.90 -11.89 21.08
CA ILE A 158 0.96 -11.88 22.21
C ILE A 158 1.37 -12.93 23.26
N ALA A 159 1.72 -14.14 22.82
CA ALA A 159 2.17 -15.21 23.71
C ALA A 159 3.52 -14.88 24.39
N LYS A 160 4.42 -14.17 23.69
CA LYS A 160 5.70 -13.73 24.26
C LYS A 160 5.51 -12.66 25.33
N HIS A 161 4.63 -11.67 25.10
CA HIS A 161 4.29 -10.66 26.11
C HIS A 161 3.52 -11.24 27.30
N LEU A 162 2.59 -12.18 27.07
CA LEU A 162 1.89 -12.88 28.15
C LEU A 162 2.85 -13.73 28.99
N ASN A 163 3.77 -14.47 28.35
CA ASN A 163 4.77 -15.25 29.08
C ASN A 163 5.77 -14.36 29.83
N LEU A 164 6.12 -13.18 29.29
CA LEU A 164 6.99 -12.22 29.98
C LEU A 164 6.29 -11.63 31.21
N ALA A 165 5.00 -11.28 31.09
CA ALA A 165 4.19 -10.78 32.19
C ALA A 165 3.95 -11.85 33.28
N LEU A 166 3.71 -13.10 32.88
CA LEU A 166 3.60 -14.23 33.81
C LEU A 166 4.90 -14.46 34.56
N ARG A 167 6.06 -14.50 33.87
CA ARG A 167 7.38 -14.66 34.51
C ARG A 167 7.75 -13.50 35.45
N ALA A 168 7.36 -12.27 35.11
CA ALA A 168 7.57 -11.10 35.97
C ALA A 168 6.69 -11.13 37.23
N SER A 169 5.51 -11.76 37.16
CA SER A 169 4.62 -12.00 38.31
C SER A 169 5.17 -13.10 39.23
N THR A 170 5.71 -14.20 38.67
CA THR A 170 6.27 -15.30 39.47
C THR A 170 7.53 -14.90 40.24
N LYS A 171 8.38 -14.02 39.68
CA LYS A 171 9.58 -13.52 40.35
C LYS A 171 9.30 -12.61 41.57
N ARG A 172 8.12 -11.99 41.66
CA ARG A 172 7.73 -11.16 42.83
C ARG A 172 7.14 -11.97 43.99
N ARG A 173 6.96 -13.28 43.83
CA ARG A 173 6.31 -14.16 44.82
C ARG A 173 7.24 -15.09 45.59
N GLN A 174 8.56 -14.97 45.45
CA GLN A 174 9.46 -15.65 46.38
C GLN A 174 9.71 -14.75 47.60
N PRO A 175 9.23 -15.09 48.80
CA PRO A 175 9.66 -14.42 50.01
C PRO A 175 11.11 -14.80 50.30
N GLU A 176 11.96 -13.81 50.56
CA GLU A 176 13.25 -14.03 51.21
C GLU A 176 12.99 -14.71 52.55
N SER A 177 13.36 -15.99 52.66
CA SER A 177 13.32 -16.70 53.94
C SER A 177 14.39 -16.10 54.84
N LEU A 178 13.95 -15.34 55.84
CA LEU A 178 14.76 -14.92 56.98
C LEU A 178 15.31 -16.18 57.68
N ALA A 179 16.61 -16.36 57.57
CA ALA A 179 17.38 -17.15 58.52
C ALA A 179 17.49 -16.35 59.81
N GLU A 180 17.06 -16.92 60.93
CA GLU A 180 17.69 -16.76 62.26
C GLU A 180 16.93 -17.64 63.27
N SER A 181 17.49 -18.82 63.55
CA SER A 181 17.13 -19.64 64.70
C SER A 181 17.94 -19.18 65.91
N GLY A 182 17.38 -18.30 66.73
CA GLY A 182 17.89 -18.01 68.06
C GLY A 182 17.52 -19.13 69.04
N SER A 183 18.52 -19.81 69.59
CA SER A 183 18.38 -20.74 70.70
C SER A 183 18.05 -19.98 71.98
N LEU A 184 16.92 -20.31 72.60
CA LEU A 184 16.57 -19.93 73.96
C LEU A 184 17.24 -20.91 74.93
N ASP A 185 18.19 -20.41 75.72
CA ASP A 185 18.66 -21.07 76.93
C ASP A 185 17.56 -21.01 78.00
N LEU A 186 17.24 -22.17 78.58
CA LEU A 186 16.53 -22.29 79.84
C LEU A 186 17.42 -23.07 80.81
N THR A 187 17.66 -22.43 81.95
CA THR A 187 18.26 -22.90 83.22
C THR A 187 19.71 -23.33 83.25
#